data_AF-A0A3E0IKK1-F1
#
_entry.id   AF-A0A3E0IKK1-F1
#
_cell.length_a   1.000
_cell.length_b   1.000
_cell.length_c   1.000
_cell.angle_alpha   90.00
_cell.angle_beta   90.00
_cell.angle_gamma   90.00
#
_symmetry.space_group_name_H-M   'P 1'
#
loop_
_entity.id
_entity.type
_entity.pdbx_description
1 polymer ?
#
loop_
_entity_poly.entity_id
_entity_poly.type
_entity_poly.pdbx_seq_one_letter_code
_entity_poly.pdbx_strand_id
1 'polypeptide(L)' 'MNTFKIIIRGLIENNISFETEGHVLKVEDCIVAIGANGVYYVRLVGIDSVQGLAVESPFAVLNFLIAYSRLIKDNRNI' A
#
# COMPACT_ATOMS: atom_id res chain seq x y z
N MET A 1 9.68 -10.85 -12.17
CA MET A 1 8.56 -11.41 -11.37
C MET A 1 7.96 -10.25 -10.60
N ASN A 2 6.68 -9.91 -10.80
CA ASN A 2 6.11 -8.64 -10.31
C ASN A 2 6.00 -8.67 -8.77
N THR A 3 6.82 -7.89 -8.08
CA THR A 3 7.10 -8.00 -6.64
C THR A 3 5.88 -7.77 -5.73
N PHE A 4 4.85 -7.12 -6.27
CA PHE A 4 3.58 -6.85 -5.58
C PHE A 4 2.40 -7.68 -6.11
N LYS A 5 2.62 -8.79 -6.83
CA LYS A 5 1.57 -9.52 -7.57
C LYS A 5 0.29 -9.81 -6.77
N ILE A 6 0.43 -10.27 -5.51
CA ILE A 6 -0.72 -10.56 -4.64
C ILE A 6 -1.48 -9.28 -4.29
N ILE A 7 -0.75 -8.24 -3.89
CA ILE A 7 -1.33 -6.94 -3.48
C ILE A 7 -2.03 -6.28 -4.68
N ILE A 8 -1.35 -6.18 -5.82
CA ILE A 8 -1.90 -5.59 -7.05
C ILE A 8 -3.20 -6.27 -7.47
N ARG A 9 -3.22 -7.62 -7.48
CA ARG A 9 -4.43 -8.37 -7.82
C ARG A 9 -5.60 -8.01 -6.89
N GLY A 10 -5.35 -7.99 -5.58
CA GLY A 10 -6.37 -7.63 -4.60
C GLY A 10 -6.87 -6.19 -4.72
N LEU A 11 -5.99 -5.24 -5.07
CA LEU A 11 -6.38 -3.85 -5.33
C LEU A 11 -7.29 -3.73 -6.55
N ILE A 12 -6.96 -4.44 -7.65
CA ILE A 12 -7.82 -4.52 -8.85
C ILE A 12 -9.18 -5.12 -8.51
N GLU A 13 -9.21 -6.24 -7.78
CA GLU A 13 -10.45 -6.91 -7.37
C GLU A 13 -11.34 -6.03 -6.46
N ASN A 14 -10.76 -5.04 -5.78
CA ASN A 14 -11.48 -4.09 -4.94
C ASN A 14 -11.75 -2.73 -5.61
N ASN A 15 -11.46 -2.58 -6.91
CA ASN A 15 -11.58 -1.32 -7.66
C ASN A 15 -10.81 -0.15 -7.01
N ILE A 16 -9.61 -0.41 -6.50
CA ILE A 16 -8.74 0.60 -5.89
C ILE A 16 -7.65 0.99 -6.89
N SER A 17 -7.55 2.30 -7.18
CA SER A 17 -6.50 2.85 -8.03
C SER A 17 -5.14 2.80 -7.34
N PHE A 18 -4.09 2.50 -8.11
CA PHE A 18 -2.72 2.45 -7.60
C PHE A 18 -1.72 2.81 -8.70
N GLU A 19 -0.53 3.20 -8.28
CA GLU A 19 0.62 3.43 -9.15
C GLU A 19 1.78 2.53 -8.74
N THR A 20 2.58 2.10 -9.71
CA THR A 20 3.81 1.34 -9.45
C THR A 20 5.00 2.02 -10.09
N GLU A 21 6.08 2.19 -9.33
CA GLU A 21 7.32 2.80 -9.78
C GLU A 21 8.49 1.99 -9.22
N GLY A 22 9.08 1.11 -10.05
CA GLY A 22 10.15 0.21 -9.62
C GLY A 22 9.73 -0.72 -8.47
N HIS A 23 10.34 -0.55 -7.30
CA HIS A 23 10.07 -1.34 -6.08
C HIS A 23 9.06 -0.68 -5.14
N VAL A 24 8.29 0.28 -5.65
CA VAL A 24 7.32 1.06 -4.89
C VAL A 24 5.92 0.90 -5.49
N LEU A 25 4.94 0.74 -4.62
CA LEU A 25 3.51 0.77 -4.89
C LEU A 25 2.90 1.95 -4.13
N LYS A 26 2.13 2.80 -4.81
CA LYS A 26 1.44 3.95 -4.21
C LYS A 26 -0.08 3.75 -4.31
N VAL A 27 -0.79 4.04 -3.22
CA VAL A 27 -2.26 4.01 -3.13
C VAL A 27 -2.69 5.22 -2.31
N GLU A 28 -3.38 6.19 -2.92
CA GLU A 28 -3.63 7.49 -2.28
C GLU A 28 -2.31 8.07 -1.73
N ASP A 29 -2.32 8.57 -0.50
CA ASP A 29 -1.14 9.05 0.22
C ASP A 29 -0.33 7.92 0.89
N CYS A 30 -0.57 6.65 0.57
CA CYS A 30 0.17 5.51 1.12
C CYS A 30 1.22 5.00 0.14
N ILE A 31 2.44 4.79 0.64
CA ILE A 31 3.57 4.23 -0.10
C ILE A 31 3.97 2.90 0.51
N VAL A 32 4.09 1.88 -0.33
CA VAL A 32 4.61 0.56 0.02
C VAL A 32 5.88 0.30 -0.78
N ALA A 33 7.01 0.15 -0.11
CA ALA A 33 8.25 -0.32 -0.70
C ALA A 33 8.53 -1.77 -0.28
N ILE A 34 9.30 -2.52 -1.06
CA ILE A 34 9.76 -3.85 -0.67
C ILE A 34 11.29 -3.87 -0.57
N GLY A 35 11.79 -4.28 0.59
CA GLY A 35 13.21 -4.45 0.83
C GLY A 35 13.77 -5.71 0.17
N ALA A 36 15.09 -5.79 0.01
CA ALA A 36 15.77 -6.99 -0.51
C ALA A 36 15.55 -8.24 0.38
N ASN A 37 15.19 -8.05 1.64
CA ASN A 37 14.80 -9.09 2.59
C ASN A 37 13.36 -9.59 2.42
N GLY A 38 12.60 -9.07 1.45
CA GLY A 38 11.20 -9.44 1.23
C GLY A 38 10.21 -8.78 2.19
N VAL A 39 10.67 -7.89 3.07
CA VAL A 39 9.82 -7.14 4.00
C VAL A 39 9.20 -5.93 3.29
N TYR A 40 7.91 -5.74 3.49
CA TYR A 40 7.17 -4.58 3.02
C TYR A 40 7.30 -3.42 4.00
N TYR A 41 7.67 -2.25 3.52
CA TYR A 41 7.72 -1.01 4.30
C TYR A 41 6.56 -0.13 3.86
N VAL A 42 5.59 0.04 4.77
CA VAL A 42 4.39 0.84 4.55
C VAL A 42 4.54 2.19 5.26
N ARG A 43 4.30 3.30 4.56
CA ARG A 43 4.32 4.65 5.14
C ARG A 43 3.26 5.55 4.50
N LEU A 44 2.83 6.57 5.25
CA LEU A 44 1.98 7.63 4.73
C LEU A 44 2.83 8.83 4.29
N VAL A 45 2.47 9.45 3.17
CA VAL A 45 3.07 10.69 2.67
C VAL A 45 2.65 11.84 3.59
N GLY A 46 3.58 12.72 3.91
CA GLY A 46 3.33 13.86 4.80
C GLY A 46 3.49 13.56 6.29
N ILE A 47 3.59 12.30 6.69
CA ILE A 47 4.13 11.90 7.99
C ILE A 47 5.65 11.76 7.84
N ASP A 48 6.41 12.24 8.84
CA ASP A 48 7.87 12.17 8.85
C ASP A 48 8.33 10.76 8.44
N SER A 49 9.26 10.69 7.49
CA SER A 49 9.66 9.46 6.78
C SER A 49 10.21 8.34 7.68
N VAL A 50 10.48 8.67 8.95
CA VAL A 50 10.91 7.77 10.01
C VAL A 50 9.74 6.96 10.60
N GLN A 51 8.49 7.40 10.41
CA GLN A 51 7.29 6.72 10.91
C GLN A 51 6.66 5.86 9.81
N GLY A 52 7.04 4.59 9.79
CA GLY A 52 6.49 3.57 8.91
C GLY A 52 6.39 2.22 9.63
N LEU A 53 5.83 1.23 8.94
CA LEU A 53 5.67 -0.13 9.47
C LEU A 53 6.34 -1.14 8.55
N ALA A 54 7.16 -1.99 9.15
CA ALA A 54 7.71 -3.18 8.49
C ALA A 54 6.71 -4.34 8.64
N VAL A 55 6.31 -4.93 7.52
CA VAL A 55 5.29 -5.97 7.44
C VAL A 55 5.81 -7.12 6.59
N GLU A 56 5.80 -8.34 7.11
CA GLU A 56 6.26 -9.51 6.35
C GLU A 56 5.17 -10.10 5.46
N SER A 57 3.89 -9.93 5.82
CA SER A 57 2.76 -10.54 5.11
C SER A 57 2.21 -9.61 4.02
N PRO A 58 2.23 -10.01 2.73
CA PRO A 58 1.60 -9.23 1.66
C PRO A 58 0.08 -9.11 1.83
N PHE A 59 -0.56 -10.07 2.50
CA PHE A 59 -2.00 -10.02 2.77
C PHE A 59 -2.35 -8.98 3.84
N ALA A 60 -1.49 -8.81 4.84
CA ALA A 60 -1.66 -7.75 5.84
C ALA A 60 -1.54 -6.37 5.20
N VAL A 61 -0.55 -6.18 4.32
CA VAL A 61 -0.41 -4.95 3.53
C VAL A 61 -1.65 -4.70 2.67
N LEU A 62 -2.13 -5.70 1.93
CA LEU A 62 -3.33 -5.57 1.11
C LEU A 62 -4.56 -5.17 1.93
N ASN A 63 -4.83 -5.86 3.04
CA ASN A 63 -5.97 -5.56 3.91
C ASN A 63 -5.90 -4.12 4.45
N PHE A 64 -4.70 -3.68 4.85
CA PHE A 64 -4.47 -2.31 5.27
C PHE A 64 -4.79 -1.30 4.15
N LEU A 65 -4.26 -1.51 2.93
CA LEU A 65 -4.49 -0.61 1.80
C LEU A 65 -5.98 -0.52 1.43
N ILE A 66 -6.71 -1.64 1.48
CA ILE A 66 -8.16 -1.66 1.24
C ILE A 66 -8.89 -0.84 2.31
N ALA A 67 -8.59 -1.07 3.59
CA ALA A 67 -9.22 -0.33 4.69
C ALA A 67 -8.92 1.16 4.60
N TYR A 68 -7.67 1.54 4.33
CA TYR A 68 -7.24 2.92 4.19
C TYR A 68 -7.93 3.63 3.02
N SER A 69 -7.95 3.00 1.84
CA SER A 69 -8.61 3.56 0.65
C SER A 69 -10.11 3.84 0.90
N ARG A 70 -10.80 2.93 1.59
CA ARG A 70 -12.21 3.11 1.97
C ARG A 70 -12.37 4.26 2.97
N LEU A 71 -11.53 4.33 4.00
CA LEU A 71 -11.55 5.42 4.98
C LEU A 71 -11.36 6.79 4.32
N ILE A 72 -10.43 6.91 3.37
CA ILE A 72 -10.21 8.17 2.65
C ILE A 72 -11.42 8.53 1.79
N LYS A 73 -11.99 7.55 1.07
CA LYS A 73 -13.19 7.77 0.27
C LYS A 73 -14.37 8.24 1.12
N ASP A 74 -14.59 7.61 2.27
CA ASP A 74 -15.68 7.96 3.17
C ASP A 74 -15.52 9.38 3.73
N ASN A 75 -14.30 9.78 4.11
CA ASN A 75 -14.03 11.13 4.62
C ASN A 75 -14.08 12.24 3.55
N ARG A 76 -13.82 11.93 2.28
CA ARG A 76 -13.95 12.91 1.17
C ARG A 76 -15.40 13.21 0.80
N ASN A 77 -16.35 12.38 1.23
CA ASN A 77 -17.78 12.55 0.97
C ASN A 77 -18.53 13.28 2.10
N ILE A 78 -17.81 13.81 3.10
CA ILE A 78 -18.32 14.64 4.21
C ILE A 78 -18.11 16.11 3.86
#